data_AF-A4HRQ0-F1
#
_entry.id   AF-A4HRQ0-F1
#
_cell.length_a   1.000
_cell.length_b   1.000
_cell.length_c   1.000
_cell.angle_alpha   90.00
_cell.angle_beta   90.00
_cell.angle_gamma   90.00
#
_symmetry.space_group_name_H-M   'P 1'
#
loop_
_entity.id
_entity.type
_entity.pdbx_description
1 polymer ?
#
loop_
_entity_poly.entity_id
_entity_poly.type
_entity_poly.pdbx_seq_one_letter_code
_entity_poly.pdbx_strand_id
1 'polypeptide(L)'
;MPNVIVTCTFNPPCVSIHGANIRQDTIDALQRALPKQTTTSLPTQRPGEPAKFLLTNGSGVMQSGTVNRIEDGSAAAGGAEEGSQENTSPHNSSNGVAPGEGAKEYKSWRIDLGQHYCDQMGRAMIFLVIIEALEEEGFALRGTHTLMMDREKDTTQLIFVRS
;
A
#
# COMPACT_ATOMS: atom_id res chain seq x y z
N MET A 1 11.69 -15.82 -15.32
CA MET A 1 10.44 -15.18 -15.83
C MET A 1 9.96 -14.20 -14.77
N PRO A 2 9.60 -12.96 -15.12
CA PRO A 2 9.10 -12.00 -14.15
C PRO A 2 7.72 -12.41 -13.65
N ASN A 3 7.59 -12.54 -12.33
CA ASN A 3 6.33 -12.88 -11.66
C ASN A 3 5.82 -11.66 -10.89
N VAL A 4 4.50 -11.55 -10.77
CA VAL A 4 3.82 -10.54 -9.96
C VAL A 4 2.89 -11.26 -9.00
N ILE A 5 2.94 -10.90 -7.73
CA ILE A 5 2.07 -11.43 -6.68
C ILE A 5 1.26 -10.26 -6.15
N VAL A 6 -0.06 -10.35 -6.25
CA VAL A 6 -0.97 -9.37 -5.67
C VAL A 6 -1.66 -9.99 -4.45
N THR A 7 -1.43 -9.42 -3.28
CA THR A 7 -2.08 -9.84 -2.03
C THR A 7 -3.14 -8.82 -1.67
N CYS A 8 -4.38 -9.28 -1.62
CA CYS A 8 -5.54 -8.50 -1.19
C CYS A 8 -6.02 -9.03 0.16
N THR A 9 -6.10 -8.16 1.17
CA THR A 9 -6.67 -8.48 2.48
C THR A 9 -7.94 -7.68 2.67
N PHE A 10 -9.01 -8.31 3.12
CA PHE A 10 -10.27 -7.67 3.50
C PHE A 10 -10.62 -8.14 4.92
N ASN A 11 -11.05 -7.34 5.88
CA ASN A 11 -11.46 -5.94 5.92
C ASN A 11 -10.69 -5.23 7.06
N PRO A 12 -10.18 -3.98 6.90
CA PRO A 12 -10.31 -3.09 5.75
C PRO A 12 -9.56 -3.59 4.50
N PRO A 13 -10.02 -3.23 3.28
CA PRO A 13 -9.35 -3.61 2.04
C PRO A 13 -7.92 -3.04 1.99
N CYS A 14 -6.94 -3.92 1.82
CA CYS A 14 -5.54 -3.59 1.61
C CYS A 14 -5.05 -4.39 0.40
N VAL A 15 -4.51 -3.72 -0.60
CA VAL A 15 -3.94 -4.36 -1.80
C VAL A 15 -2.45 -4.08 -1.85
N SER A 16 -1.66 -5.13 -2.01
CA SER A 16 -0.21 -5.04 -2.16
C SER A 16 0.25 -5.80 -3.39
N ILE A 17 1.10 -5.18 -4.19
CA ILE A 17 1.61 -5.71 -5.45
C ILE A 17 3.11 -5.85 -5.33
N HIS A 18 3.60 -7.08 -5.47
CA HIS A 18 5.02 -7.41 -5.35
C HIS A 18 5.51 -8.05 -6.64
N GLY A 19 6.73 -7.72 -7.05
CA GLY A 19 7.41 -8.43 -8.13
C GLY A 19 7.92 -7.51 -9.23
N ALA A 20 7.74 -7.96 -10.47
CA ALA A 20 8.24 -7.29 -11.67
C ALA A 20 7.90 -5.79 -11.75
N ASN A 21 8.66 -5.05 -12.57
CA ASN A 21 8.40 -3.63 -12.81
C ASN A 21 7.08 -3.45 -13.57
N ILE A 22 6.04 -3.01 -12.85
CA ILE A 22 4.76 -2.54 -13.42
C ILE A 22 4.91 -1.06 -13.79
N ARG A 23 4.30 -0.64 -14.91
CA ARG A 23 4.30 0.77 -15.33
C ARG A 23 3.58 1.64 -14.30
N GLN A 24 4.07 2.86 -14.09
CA GLN A 24 3.45 3.82 -13.17
C GLN A 24 1.99 4.12 -13.59
N ASP A 25 1.72 4.24 -14.89
CA ASP A 25 0.37 4.52 -15.42
C ASP A 25 -0.65 3.48 -14.96
N THR A 26 -0.25 2.21 -14.87
CA THR A 26 -1.12 1.11 -14.43
C THR A 26 -1.34 1.15 -12.92
N ILE A 27 -0.30 1.49 -12.14
CA ILE A 27 -0.46 1.73 -10.71
C ILE A 27 -1.40 2.92 -10.46
N ASP A 28 -1.27 4.01 -11.23
CA ASP A 28 -2.13 5.19 -11.15
C ASP A 28 -3.58 4.88 -11.56
N ALA A 29 -3.78 4.03 -12.57
CA ALA A 29 -5.10 3.55 -12.98
C ALA A 29 -5.76 2.71 -11.88
N LEU A 30 -5.03 1.74 -11.32
CA LEU A 30 -5.48 0.93 -10.19
C LEU A 30 -5.82 1.80 -8.97
N GLN A 31 -4.99 2.80 -8.68
CA GLN A 31 -5.21 3.74 -7.59
C GLN A 31 -6.56 4.47 -7.70
N ARG A 32 -6.94 4.86 -8.92
CA ARG A 32 -8.22 5.54 -9.20
C ARG A 32 -9.40 4.57 -9.24
N ALA A 33 -9.17 3.32 -9.60
CA ALA A 33 -10.23 2.34 -9.81
C ALA A 33 -10.62 1.60 -8.52
N LEU A 34 -9.65 1.18 -7.70
CA LEU A 34 -9.89 0.33 -6.53
C LEU A 34 -10.88 0.92 -5.49
N PRO A 35 -10.78 2.21 -5.09
CA PRO A 35 -11.73 2.79 -4.13
C PRO A 35 -13.18 2.77 -4.62
N LYS A 36 -13.40 2.84 -5.94
CA LYS A 36 -14.73 2.87 -6.57
C LYS A 36 -15.45 1.53 -6.51
N GLN A 37 -14.74 0.43 -6.26
CA GLN A 37 -15.29 -0.93 -6.22
C GLN A 37 -15.66 -1.39 -4.81
N THR A 38 -15.47 -0.54 -3.81
CA THR A 38 -15.81 -0.86 -2.41
C THR A 38 -17.32 -0.78 -2.18
N THR A 39 -17.86 -1.59 -1.26
CA THR A 39 -19.30 -1.72 -1.02
C THR A 39 -19.81 -0.76 0.07
N THR A 40 -18.95 0.05 0.69
CA THR A 40 -19.41 1.06 1.67
C THR A 40 -20.22 2.14 0.97
N SER A 41 -21.38 2.45 1.55
CA SER A 41 -22.33 3.47 1.06
C SER A 41 -21.86 4.93 1.23
N LEU A 42 -20.70 5.17 1.85
CA LEU A 42 -20.09 6.48 2.00
C LEU A 42 -18.67 6.47 1.41
N PRO A 43 -18.33 7.39 0.50
CA PRO A 43 -16.94 7.72 0.23
C PRO A 43 -16.42 8.43 1.49
N THR A 44 -15.80 7.69 2.40
CA THR A 44 -15.25 8.28 3.62
C THR A 44 -13.93 9.03 3.36
N GLN A 45 -13.43 9.00 2.12
CA GLN A 45 -12.37 9.90 1.68
C GLN A 45 -12.93 11.31 1.49
N ARG A 46 -12.37 12.26 2.25
CA ARG A 46 -12.54 13.69 1.96
C ARG A 46 -12.22 13.91 0.47
N PRO A 47 -12.93 14.79 -0.25
CA PRO A 47 -12.68 15.10 -1.67
C PRO A 47 -11.25 15.56 -2.05
N GLY A 48 -10.29 15.55 -1.12
CA GLY A 48 -8.89 15.94 -1.32
C GLY A 48 -7.84 14.89 -0.93
N GLU A 49 -8.20 13.68 -0.48
CA GLU A 49 -7.21 12.66 -0.11
C GLU A 49 -7.53 11.31 -0.78
N PRO A 50 -7.10 11.10 -2.04
CA PRO A 50 -7.30 9.84 -2.72
C PRO A 50 -6.43 8.76 -2.07
N ALA A 51 -6.95 7.53 -1.94
CA ALA A 51 -6.13 6.37 -1.59
C ALA A 51 -4.94 6.33 -2.55
N LYS A 52 -3.72 6.27 -2.02
CA LYS A 52 -2.50 6.30 -2.81
C LYS A 52 -1.73 5.01 -2.66
N PHE A 53 -1.26 4.44 -3.77
CA PHE A 53 -0.25 3.39 -3.68
C PHE A 53 1.05 4.02 -3.19
N LEU A 54 1.55 3.52 -2.06
CA LEU A 54 2.87 3.85 -1.54
C LEU A 54 3.86 2.84 -2.11
N LEU A 55 4.93 3.34 -2.71
CA LEU A 55 6.07 2.50 -3.09
C LEU A 55 6.81 2.11 -1.80
N THR A 56 6.86 0.82 -1.53
CA THR A 56 7.65 0.23 -0.46
C THR A 56 8.88 -0.42 -1.08
N ASN A 57 10.07 0.11 -0.77
CA ASN A 57 11.33 -0.58 -1.03
C ASN A 57 11.58 -1.55 0.13
N GLY A 58 12.47 -2.53 -0.02
CA GLY A 58 12.67 -3.65 0.93
C GLY A 58 13.07 -3.29 2.37
N SER A 59 13.15 -2.00 2.73
CA SER A 59 13.11 -1.51 4.11
C SER A 59 11.72 -0.93 4.35
N GLY A 60 11.01 -1.35 5.41
CA GLY A 60 9.65 -0.87 5.74
C GLY A 60 9.53 0.62 6.10
N VAL A 61 10.29 1.49 5.46
CA VAL A 61 10.26 2.95 5.56
C VAL A 61 9.26 3.48 4.55
N MET A 62 8.09 3.86 5.05
CA MET A 62 7.06 4.56 4.27
C MET A 62 7.59 5.94 3.86
N GLN A 63 7.95 6.14 2.59
CA GLN A 63 8.20 7.49 2.07
C GLN A 63 6.87 8.12 1.66
N SER A 64 6.27 8.91 2.55
CA SER A 64 5.27 9.90 2.17
C SER A 64 6.00 11.07 1.52
N GLY A 65 5.96 11.16 0.20
CA GLY A 65 6.52 12.29 -0.54
C GLY A 65 5.70 13.56 -0.30
N THR A 66 5.95 14.27 0.80
CA THR A 66 5.58 15.68 0.97
C THR A 66 6.55 16.53 0.15
N VAL A 67 6.06 17.08 -0.96
CA VAL A 67 6.75 18.12 -1.72
C VAL A 67 6.74 19.38 -0.86
N ASN A 68 7.92 19.77 -0.37
CA ASN A 68 8.15 21.03 0.34
C ASN A 68 7.81 22.21 -0.58
N ARG A 69 6.71 22.92 -0.28
CA ARG A 69 6.48 24.26 -0.81
C ARG A 69 7.11 25.28 0.14
N ILE A 70 8.26 25.79 -0.29
CA ILE A 70 8.91 26.98 0.27
C ILE A 70 8.14 28.19 -0.25
N GLU A 71 7.64 29.06 0.63
CA GLU A 71 7.35 30.48 0.34
C GLU A 71 7.12 31.24 1.66
N ASP A 72 8.10 32.11 1.97
CA ASP A 72 8.14 33.29 2.83
C ASP A 72 6.86 33.82 3.50
N GLY A 73 6.96 34.22 4.78
CA GLY A 73 5.97 35.11 5.40
C GLY A 73 6.00 35.23 6.92
N SER A 74 6.89 36.09 7.43
CA SER A 74 7.02 36.56 8.82
C SER A 74 5.74 37.20 9.40
N ALA A 75 5.41 36.91 10.68
CA ALA A 75 5.26 37.92 11.76
C ALA A 75 4.53 37.39 13.02
N ALA A 76 5.16 37.66 14.19
CA ALA A 76 4.57 37.88 15.52
C ALA A 76 3.94 36.68 16.27
N ALA A 77 3.96 36.56 17.60
CA ALA A 77 4.73 37.13 18.71
C ALA A 77 4.20 36.41 19.98
N GLY A 78 5.07 36.10 20.93
CA GLY A 78 4.72 36.08 22.36
C GLY A 78 4.26 34.78 23.01
N GLY A 79 5.13 34.25 23.89
CA GLY A 79 4.79 34.13 25.32
C GLY A 79 4.56 32.72 25.91
N ALA A 80 5.51 32.31 26.77
CA ALA A 80 5.36 31.55 28.04
C ALA A 80 4.76 30.11 27.98
N GLU A 81 5.20 29.09 28.74
CA GLU A 81 6.14 28.95 29.85
C GLU A 81 6.41 27.43 30.11
N GLU A 82 7.63 27.15 30.56
CA GLU A 82 8.14 26.11 31.49
C GLU A 82 7.59 24.67 31.56
N GLY A 83 8.52 23.70 31.48
CA GLY A 83 8.34 22.30 31.89
C GLY A 83 9.58 21.42 31.66
N SER A 84 10.46 21.37 32.67
CA SER A 84 11.83 20.83 32.71
C SER A 84 12.00 19.29 32.76
N GLN A 85 13.14 18.80 32.21
CA GLN A 85 14.03 17.68 32.66
C GLN A 85 13.46 16.21 32.68
N GLU A 86 14.20 15.12 32.44
CA GLU A 86 15.62 14.82 32.20
C GLU A 86 15.81 13.36 31.69
N ASN A 87 16.63 13.21 30.65
CA ASN A 87 17.73 12.24 30.42
C ASN A 87 17.67 10.72 30.77
N THR A 88 17.87 9.95 29.67
CA THR A 88 18.87 8.88 29.44
C THR A 88 18.84 7.56 30.22
N SER A 89 18.64 6.43 29.51
CA SER A 89 19.74 5.57 29.04
C SER A 89 19.24 4.29 28.32
N PRO A 90 20.08 3.67 27.45
CA PRO A 90 19.66 2.74 26.40
C PRO A 90 20.04 1.28 26.71
N HIS A 91 19.21 0.29 26.34
CA HIS A 91 19.67 -1.11 26.30
C HIS A 91 19.06 -1.92 25.14
N ASN A 92 19.92 -2.04 24.13
CA ASN A 92 20.17 -3.13 23.18
C ASN A 92 19.61 -4.54 23.51
N SER A 93 19.08 -5.23 22.49
CA SER A 93 19.33 -6.65 22.11
C SER A 93 18.39 -7.04 20.95
N SER A 94 18.87 -7.00 19.71
CA SER A 94 19.43 -8.13 18.95
C SER A 94 18.40 -8.90 18.11
N ASN A 95 18.41 -8.66 16.79
CA ASN A 95 18.66 -9.69 15.77
C ASN A 95 18.63 -9.04 14.38
N GLY A 96 19.78 -8.50 13.98
CA GLY A 96 20.05 -8.11 12.61
C GLY A 96 20.36 -9.35 11.78
N VAL A 97 19.43 -9.73 10.92
CA VAL A 97 19.71 -10.63 9.79
C VAL A 97 20.16 -9.75 8.64
N ALA A 98 21.43 -9.89 8.25
CA ALA A 98 22.02 -9.20 7.12
C ALA A 98 21.26 -9.52 5.82
N PRO A 99 20.89 -8.53 4.98
CA PRO A 99 20.44 -8.83 3.63
C PRO A 99 21.67 -9.16 2.80
N GLY A 100 21.80 -10.44 2.42
CA GLY A 100 22.82 -10.93 1.52
C GLY A 100 22.85 -10.14 0.22
N GLU A 101 24.07 -9.87 -0.24
CA GLU A 101 24.43 -9.27 -1.52
C GLU A 101 23.61 -9.86 -2.69
N GLY A 102 22.99 -8.99 -3.50
CA GLY A 102 22.53 -9.32 -4.86
C GLY A 102 21.03 -9.37 -5.10
N ALA A 103 20.17 -9.11 -4.12
CA ALA A 103 18.72 -9.08 -4.35
C ALA A 103 18.33 -7.80 -5.12
N LYS A 104 18.01 -7.95 -6.41
CA LYS A 104 17.34 -6.90 -7.21
C LYS A 104 16.20 -6.31 -6.36
N GLU A 105 16.29 -5.03 -6.03
CA GLU A 105 15.32 -4.31 -5.22
C GLU A 105 13.92 -4.49 -5.85
N TYR A 106 13.11 -5.37 -5.25
CA TYR A 106 11.74 -5.58 -5.71
C TYR A 106 10.94 -4.36 -5.30
N LYS A 107 10.44 -3.63 -6.29
CA LYS A 107 9.45 -2.58 -6.07
C LYS A 107 8.17 -3.24 -5.58
N SER A 108 7.75 -2.90 -4.38
CA SER A 108 6.43 -3.30 -3.87
C SER A 108 5.55 -2.08 -3.76
N TRP A 109 4.28 -2.23 -4.09
CA TRP A 109 3.28 -1.16 -4.02
C TRP A 109 2.21 -1.58 -3.03
N ARG A 110 1.79 -0.67 -2.16
CA ARG A 110 0.71 -0.95 -1.21
C ARG A 110 -0.30 0.19 -1.17
N ILE A 111 -1.59 -0.14 -1.19
CA ILE A 111 -2.70 0.79 -0.99
C ILE A 111 -3.59 0.26 0.14
N ASP A 112 -3.85 1.12 1.12
CA ASP A 112 -4.74 0.82 2.24
C ASP A 112 -6.04 1.63 2.07
N LEU A 113 -7.18 0.94 1.95
CA LEU A 113 -8.51 1.55 1.88
C LEU A 113 -9.14 1.56 3.28
N GLY A 114 -8.46 2.17 4.25
CA GLY A 114 -8.66 1.93 5.69
C GLY A 114 -10.08 2.10 6.25
N GLN A 115 -10.93 2.89 5.62
CA GLN A 115 -12.32 3.13 6.05
C GLN A 115 -13.37 2.49 5.14
N HIS A 116 -12.94 1.75 4.12
CA HIS A 116 -13.82 1.06 3.20
C HIS A 116 -14.16 -0.34 3.70
N TYR A 117 -15.30 -0.85 3.25
CA TYR A 117 -15.78 -2.20 3.46
C TYR A 117 -16.03 -2.84 2.10
N CYS A 118 -15.65 -4.10 1.94
CA CYS A 118 -15.97 -4.89 0.75
C CYS A 118 -16.70 -6.16 1.16
N ASP A 119 -17.97 -6.27 0.74
CA ASP A 119 -18.72 -7.52 0.76
C ASP A 119 -18.17 -8.48 -0.33
N GLN A 120 -18.83 -9.63 -0.52
CA GLN A 120 -18.40 -10.60 -1.54
C GLN A 120 -18.39 -10.00 -2.95
N MET A 121 -19.34 -9.11 -3.27
CA MET A 121 -19.41 -8.44 -4.57
C MET A 121 -18.26 -7.45 -4.75
N GLY A 122 -18.02 -6.57 -3.78
CA GLY A 122 -16.93 -5.58 -3.83
C GLY A 122 -15.55 -6.24 -3.90
N ARG A 123 -15.36 -7.38 -3.22
CA ARG A 123 -14.14 -8.19 -3.33
C ARG A 123 -13.96 -8.73 -4.75
N ALA A 124 -15.00 -9.30 -5.34
CA ALA A 124 -14.96 -9.81 -6.71
C ALA A 124 -14.63 -8.71 -7.73
N MET A 125 -15.25 -7.52 -7.58
CA MET A 125 -14.97 -6.37 -8.43
C MET A 125 -13.52 -5.87 -8.31
N ILE A 126 -12.97 -5.85 -7.09
CA ILE A 126 -11.55 -5.51 -6.89
C ILE A 126 -10.64 -6.51 -7.60
N PHE A 127 -10.92 -7.81 -7.49
CA PHE A 127 -10.12 -8.82 -8.20
C PHE A 127 -10.18 -8.65 -9.71
N LEU A 128 -11.36 -8.39 -10.27
CA LEU A 128 -11.53 -8.17 -11.70
C LEU A 128 -10.69 -6.98 -12.20
N VAL A 129 -10.81 -5.83 -11.53
CA VAL A 129 -10.03 -4.62 -11.88
C VAL A 129 -8.53 -4.87 -11.84
N ILE A 130 -8.04 -5.65 -10.87
CA ILE A 130 -6.62 -6.02 -10.77
C ILE A 130 -6.21 -6.93 -11.92
N ILE A 131 -7.03 -7.94 -12.23
CA ILE A 131 -6.74 -8.90 -13.30
C ILE A 131 -6.70 -8.19 -14.66
N GLU A 132 -7.69 -7.36 -14.96
CA GLU A 132 -7.77 -6.60 -16.22
C GLU A 132 -6.56 -5.67 -16.40
N ALA A 133 -6.22 -4.89 -15.37
CA ALA A 133 -5.09 -3.97 -15.42
C ALA A 133 -3.74 -4.70 -15.62
N LEU A 134 -3.58 -5.89 -15.02
CA LEU A 134 -2.37 -6.70 -15.18
C LEU A 134 -2.34 -7.46 -16.50
N GLU A 135 -3.49 -7.85 -17.04
CA GLU A 135 -3.61 -8.45 -18.37
C GLU A 135 -3.23 -7.45 -19.47
N GLU A 136 -3.61 -6.18 -19.34
CA GLU A 136 -3.17 -5.10 -20.25
C GLU A 136 -1.67 -4.80 -20.15
N GLU A 137 -1.06 -5.05 -18.99
CA GLU A 137 0.41 -5.07 -18.85
C GLU A 137 1.05 -6.30 -19.51
N GLY A 138 0.25 -7.31 -19.86
CA GLY A 138 0.61 -8.61 -20.43
C GLY A 138 1.07 -9.64 -19.38
N PHE A 139 0.54 -9.55 -18.18
CA PHE A 139 0.66 -10.59 -17.16
C PHE A 139 -0.61 -11.45 -17.17
N ALA A 140 -0.45 -12.76 -17.29
CA ALA A 140 -1.56 -13.71 -17.22
C ALA A 140 -1.69 -14.25 -15.79
N LEU A 141 -2.91 -14.32 -15.28
CA LEU A 141 -3.23 -14.99 -14.02
C LEU A 141 -2.91 -16.48 -14.14
N ARG A 142 -2.10 -17.01 -13.22
CA ARG A 142 -1.71 -18.43 -13.17
C ARG A 142 -2.28 -19.18 -11.99
N GLY A 143 -2.59 -18.49 -10.90
CA GLY A 143 -3.14 -19.12 -9.71
C GLY A 143 -3.73 -18.11 -8.75
N THR A 144 -4.68 -18.59 -7.96
CA THR A 144 -5.34 -17.85 -6.89
C THR A 144 -5.29 -18.69 -5.63
N HIS A 145 -4.92 -18.08 -4.52
CA HIS A 145 -4.86 -18.73 -3.21
C HIS A 145 -5.55 -17.85 -2.19
N THR A 146 -6.62 -18.36 -1.59
CA THR A 146 -7.37 -17.66 -0.54
C THR A 146 -7.13 -18.33 0.80
N LEU A 147 -6.74 -17.53 1.79
CA LEU A 147 -6.56 -17.92 3.17
C LEU A 147 -7.49 -17.07 4.03
N MET A 148 -8.46 -17.73 4.65
CA MET A 148 -9.30 -17.14 5.69
C MET A 148 -8.53 -17.26 7.00
N MET A 149 -8.15 -16.13 7.59
CA MET A 149 -7.51 -16.11 8.91
C MET A 149 -8.60 -16.13 9.99
N ASP A 150 -8.31 -16.75 11.14
CA ASP A 150 -9.24 -16.87 12.29
C ASP A 150 -9.78 -15.53 12.81
N ARG A 151 -9.16 -14.41 12.44
CA ARG A 151 -9.53 -13.04 12.83
C ARG A 151 -10.48 -12.35 11.86
N GLU A 152 -11.32 -13.10 11.13
CA GLU A 152 -12.30 -12.55 10.18
C GLU A 152 -11.67 -11.76 9.02
N LYS A 153 -10.37 -11.97 8.77
CA LYS A 153 -9.63 -11.34 7.67
C LYS A 153 -9.43 -12.35 6.56
N ASP A 154 -10.02 -12.05 5.42
CA ASP A 154 -9.90 -12.84 4.21
C ASP A 154 -8.75 -12.30 3.38
N THR A 155 -7.72 -13.13 3.19
CA THR A 155 -6.56 -12.78 2.39
C THR A 155 -6.55 -13.61 1.13
N THR A 156 -6.57 -12.95 -0.03
CA THR A 156 -6.47 -13.61 -1.34
C THR A 156 -5.20 -13.16 -2.03
N GLN A 157 -4.41 -14.14 -2.48
CA GLN A 157 -3.22 -13.93 -3.30
C GLN A 157 -3.51 -14.33 -4.74
N LEU A 158 -3.18 -13.44 -5.66
CA LEU A 158 -3.27 -13.64 -7.10
C LEU A 158 -1.84 -13.71 -7.65
N ILE A 159 -1.52 -14.80 -8.34
CA ILE A 159 -0.18 -15.07 -8.87
C ILE A 159 -0.24 -14.89 -10.37
N PHE A 160 0.57 -13.96 -10.88
CA PHE A 160 0.66 -13.64 -12.29
C PHE A 160 2.05 -13.92 -12.84
N VAL A 161 2.09 -14.38 -14.09
CA VAL A 161 3.33 -14.63 -14.84
C VAL A 161 3.21 -13.91 -16.19
N ARG A 162 4.32 -13.40 -16.71
CA ARG A 162 4.36 -12.81 -18.06
C ARG A 162 3.79 -13.81 -19.09
N SER A 163 2.78 -13.36 -19.86
CA SER A 163 2.28 -14.10 -21.02
C SER A 163 3.26 -14.02 -22.18
#